data_AF-A0AAN6REA4-F1
#
_entry.id   AF-A0AAN6REA4-F1
#
_cell.length_a   1.000
_cell.length_b   1.000
_cell.length_c   1.000
_cell.angle_alpha   90.00
_cell.angle_beta   90.00
_cell.angle_gamma   90.00
#
_symmetry.space_group_name_H-M   'P 1'
#
loop_
_entity.id
_entity.type
_entity.pdbx_description
1 polymer ?
#
loop_
_entity_poly.entity_id
_entity_poly.type
_entity_poly.pdbx_seq_one_letter_code
_entity_poly.pdbx_strand_id
1 'polypeptide(L)'
;MHRDSPEHRNGRGISIFTTPDLADQFLTLPPFRDPSFPHSNINELSGNWYTKSLPGKGMGMLAKRDLKLKDRITAYTPALLAYLESELSTAERERFFRIAVSQLPQATRDMYMSLATVYGIESDATLQQIQNMQNALNDWSPSSNGSPEVAEELLEVYRQEGLEGFMDVPYGFAALAYNAIGDVDKAKDYARSAEELILLKDGEWVPNLQIWKDLSRDPEGHWSFGRRR
;
A
#
# COMPACT_ATOMS: atom_id res chain seq x y z
N MET A 1 13.20 6.83 13.92
CA MET A 1 13.67 6.68 12.53
C MET A 1 15.18 6.73 12.54
N HIS A 2 15.85 5.67 12.11
CA HIS A 2 17.30 5.56 12.21
C HIS A 2 17.96 5.44 10.82
N ARG A 3 19.12 6.08 10.67
CA ARG A 3 19.94 6.15 9.46
C ARG A 3 21.22 5.36 9.68
N ASP A 4 21.52 4.44 8.77
CA ASP A 4 22.87 3.87 8.65
C ASP A 4 23.66 4.66 7.58
N SER A 5 24.95 4.89 7.84
CA SER A 5 25.82 5.72 6.99
C SER A 5 26.18 5.00 5.68
N PRO A 6 26.39 5.74 4.57
CA PRO A 6 26.63 5.18 3.23
C PRO A 6 27.88 4.29 3.10
N GLU A 7 28.77 4.29 4.09
CA GLU A 7 29.94 3.38 4.16
C GLU A 7 29.57 1.92 4.49
N HIS A 8 28.40 1.65 5.06
CA HIS A 8 27.98 0.29 5.38
C HIS A 8 27.10 -0.30 4.27
N ARG A 9 27.29 -1.60 3.98
CA ARG A 9 26.44 -2.39 3.08
C ARG A 9 26.55 -2.04 1.58
N ASN A 10 27.75 -1.74 1.09
CA ASN A 10 28.03 -1.42 -0.32
C ASN A 10 27.18 -0.24 -0.86
N GLY A 11 26.86 0.74 0.00
CA GLY A 11 26.13 1.95 -0.39
C GLY A 11 24.63 1.74 -0.66
N ARG A 12 24.07 0.55 -0.41
CA ARG A 12 22.63 0.29 -0.60
C ARG A 12 21.78 0.97 0.46
N GLY A 13 22.26 1.04 1.70
CA GLY A 13 21.51 1.58 2.84
C GLY A 13 20.27 0.75 3.22
N ILE A 14 19.62 1.16 4.31
CA ILE A 14 18.34 0.64 4.79
C ILE A 14 17.59 1.77 5.48
N SER A 15 16.27 1.79 5.35
CA SER A 15 15.38 2.65 6.12
C SER A 15 14.43 1.78 6.94
N ILE A 16 14.29 2.11 8.24
CA ILE A 16 13.47 1.34 9.18
C ILE A 16 12.42 2.28 9.77
N PHE A 17 11.16 2.02 9.41
CA PHE A 17 9.98 2.62 10.02
C PHE A 17 9.49 1.69 11.13
N THR A 18 9.60 2.15 12.39
CA THR A 18 9.33 1.33 13.57
C THR A 18 9.06 2.22 14.80
N THR A 19 8.59 1.62 15.89
CA THR A 19 8.42 2.30 17.19
C THR A 19 9.77 2.68 17.82
N PRO A 20 9.82 3.68 18.73
CA PRO A 20 11.04 4.06 19.42
C PRO A 20 11.75 2.88 20.11
N ASP A 21 11.03 2.06 20.87
CA ASP A 21 11.59 0.93 21.61
C ASP A 21 12.25 -0.11 20.69
N LEU A 22 11.62 -0.40 19.54
CA LEU A 22 12.20 -1.31 18.54
C LEU A 22 13.37 -0.67 17.80
N ALA A 23 13.33 0.64 17.56
CA ALA A 23 14.46 1.34 16.96
C ALA A 23 15.72 1.17 17.82
N ASP A 24 15.61 1.36 19.14
CA ASP A 24 16.72 1.17 20.06
C ASP A 24 17.24 -0.28 20.04
N GLN A 25 16.36 -1.28 19.92
CA GLN A 25 16.78 -2.67 19.76
C GLN A 25 17.55 -2.91 18.46
N PHE A 26 17.11 -2.34 17.32
CA PHE A 26 17.86 -2.46 16.06
C PHE A 26 19.28 -1.93 16.17
N LEU A 27 19.49 -0.83 16.92
CA LEU A 27 20.81 -0.24 17.16
C LEU A 27 21.75 -1.12 17.97
N THR A 28 21.23 -2.14 18.65
CA THR A 28 22.06 -3.10 19.39
C THR A 28 22.56 -4.24 18.54
N LEU A 29 21.96 -4.47 17.36
CA LEU A 29 22.31 -5.61 16.52
C LEU A 29 23.70 -5.43 15.90
N PRO A 30 24.50 -6.52 15.78
CA PRO A 30 25.86 -6.45 15.23
C PRO A 30 25.99 -5.71 13.88
N PRO A 31 25.08 -5.88 12.90
CA PRO A 31 25.16 -5.17 11.62
C PRO A 31 25.02 -3.64 11.67
N PHE A 32 24.68 -3.06 12.83
CA PHE A 32 24.57 -1.61 13.04
C PHE A 32 25.59 -1.07 14.04
N ARG A 33 26.40 -1.95 14.67
CA ARG A 33 27.41 -1.57 15.67
C ARG A 33 28.84 -1.85 15.25
N ASP A 34 29.03 -2.91 14.47
CA ASP A 34 30.34 -3.40 14.09
C ASP A 34 30.57 -3.18 12.59
N PRO A 35 31.39 -2.19 12.20
CA PRO A 35 31.77 -1.96 10.81
C PRO A 35 32.49 -3.15 10.16
N SER A 36 33.06 -4.04 10.97
CA SER A 36 33.72 -5.28 10.52
C SER A 36 32.76 -6.47 10.41
N PHE A 37 31.48 -6.29 10.74
CA PHE A 37 30.48 -7.32 10.61
C PHE A 37 30.47 -7.86 9.17
N PRO A 38 30.54 -9.19 8.97
CA PRO A 38 30.72 -9.77 7.66
C PRO A 38 29.51 -9.45 6.76
N HIS A 39 29.75 -8.60 5.76
CA HIS A 39 28.82 -8.32 4.67
C HIS A 39 29.19 -9.02 3.37
N SER A 40 30.15 -9.96 3.42
CA SER A 40 30.63 -10.64 2.21
C SER A 40 29.48 -11.32 1.48
N ASN A 41 29.43 -11.17 0.16
CA ASN A 41 28.39 -11.72 -0.71
C ASN A 41 26.97 -11.12 -0.54
N ILE A 42 26.80 -10.05 0.24
CA ILE A 42 25.54 -9.31 0.36
C ILE A 42 25.63 -8.02 -0.47
N ASN A 43 24.52 -7.63 -1.10
CA ASN A 43 24.42 -6.48 -2.01
C ASN A 43 25.26 -6.59 -3.28
N GLU A 44 25.72 -7.79 -3.63
CA GLU A 44 26.45 -8.08 -4.85
C GLU A 44 25.53 -8.76 -5.87
N LEU A 45 25.64 -8.34 -7.14
CA LEU A 45 24.90 -8.98 -8.22
C LEU A 45 25.42 -10.41 -8.42
N SER A 46 24.55 -11.40 -8.24
CA SER A 46 24.89 -12.82 -8.43
C SER A 46 25.26 -13.18 -9.87
N GLY A 47 24.90 -12.33 -10.84
CA GLY A 47 25.09 -12.59 -12.27
C GLY A 47 24.10 -13.61 -12.85
N ASN A 48 23.18 -14.16 -12.04
CA ASN A 48 22.22 -15.19 -12.47
C ASN A 48 20.90 -14.61 -13.01
N TRP A 49 20.68 -13.30 -12.89
CA TRP A 49 19.45 -12.62 -13.30
C TRP A 49 19.70 -11.23 -13.87
N TYR A 50 18.69 -10.68 -14.54
CA TYR A 50 18.60 -9.29 -14.99
C TYR A 50 17.18 -8.76 -14.81
N THR A 51 17.00 -7.45 -14.76
CA THR A 51 15.68 -6.81 -14.77
C THR A 51 15.28 -6.36 -16.17
N LYS A 52 13.98 -6.39 -16.44
CA LYS A 52 13.38 -5.88 -17.68
C LYS A 52 11.98 -5.35 -17.39
N SER A 53 11.61 -4.23 -18.00
CA SER A 53 10.21 -3.78 -18.00
C SER A 53 9.34 -4.78 -18.77
N LEU A 54 8.26 -5.24 -18.14
CA LEU A 54 7.31 -6.19 -18.69
C LEU A 54 5.96 -5.48 -18.87
N PRO A 55 5.38 -5.48 -20.09
CA PRO A 55 4.10 -4.84 -20.36
C PRO A 55 3.00 -5.30 -19.38
N GLY A 56 2.34 -4.35 -18.72
CA GLY A 56 1.27 -4.59 -17.76
C GLY A 56 1.70 -5.24 -16.43
N LYS A 57 3.01 -5.37 -16.16
CA LYS A 57 3.52 -6.04 -14.94
C LYS A 57 4.64 -5.28 -14.22
N GLY A 58 5.02 -4.09 -14.71
CA GLY A 58 6.12 -3.31 -14.16
C GLY A 58 7.49 -3.95 -14.42
N MET A 59 8.43 -3.78 -13.50
CA MET A 59 9.80 -4.28 -13.64
C MET A 59 9.91 -5.74 -13.18
N GLY A 60 10.14 -6.65 -14.12
CA GLY A 60 10.35 -8.07 -13.84
C GLY A 60 11.81 -8.45 -13.63
N MET A 61 12.05 -9.50 -12.86
CA MET A 61 13.35 -10.16 -12.70
C MET A 61 13.36 -11.47 -13.51
N LEU A 62 14.30 -11.61 -14.44
CA LEU A 62 14.41 -12.77 -15.33
C LEU A 62 15.75 -13.48 -15.13
N ALA A 63 15.74 -14.81 -15.22
CA ALA A 63 16.95 -15.61 -15.19
C ALA A 63 17.79 -15.36 -16.45
N LYS A 64 19.12 -15.23 -16.28
CA LYS A 64 20.07 -15.12 -17.40
C LYS A 64 20.42 -16.47 -18.03
N ARG A 65 20.14 -17.56 -17.32
CA ARG A 65 20.44 -18.95 -17.69
C ARG A 65 19.51 -19.89 -16.93
N ASP A 66 19.55 -21.17 -17.28
CA ASP A 66 18.93 -22.21 -16.47
C ASP A 66 19.55 -22.24 -15.07
N LEU A 67 18.68 -22.15 -14.07
CA LEU A 67 19.05 -22.17 -12.67
C LEU A 67 19.11 -23.62 -12.16
N LYS A 68 20.10 -23.90 -11.34
CA LYS A 68 20.26 -25.17 -10.63
C LYS A 68 19.93 -24.97 -9.16
N LEU A 69 19.58 -26.06 -8.50
CA LEU A 69 19.39 -26.07 -7.05
C LEU A 69 20.63 -25.47 -6.37
N LYS A 70 20.41 -24.57 -5.40
CA LYS A 70 21.43 -23.78 -4.67
C LYS A 70 22.08 -22.63 -5.44
N ASP A 71 21.65 -22.31 -6.67
CA ASP A 71 22.08 -21.06 -7.30
C ASP A 71 21.59 -19.86 -6.48
N ARG A 72 22.52 -18.99 -6.09
CA ARG A 72 22.20 -17.73 -5.40
C ARG A 72 21.54 -16.78 -6.40
N ILE A 73 20.29 -16.39 -6.15
CA ILE A 73 19.58 -15.40 -6.96
C ILE A 73 19.82 -14.01 -6.39
N THR A 74 19.32 -13.74 -5.19
CA THR A 74 19.43 -12.45 -4.51
C THR A 74 19.92 -12.64 -3.08
N ALA A 75 20.76 -11.72 -2.62
CA ALA A 75 21.16 -11.59 -1.21
C ALA A 75 21.39 -10.11 -0.96
N TYR A 76 20.32 -9.39 -0.65
CA TYR A 76 20.36 -7.94 -0.51
C TYR A 76 19.82 -7.52 0.85
N THR A 77 20.40 -6.45 1.39
CA THR A 77 19.79 -5.68 2.47
C THR A 77 18.44 -5.13 1.98
N PRO A 78 17.37 -5.27 2.78
CA PRO A 78 16.09 -4.62 2.51
C PRO A 78 16.29 -3.11 2.37
N ALA A 79 15.63 -2.49 1.39
CA ALA A 79 15.66 -1.03 1.24
C ALA A 79 14.78 -0.36 2.31
N LEU A 80 13.56 -0.85 2.50
CA LEU A 80 12.62 -0.38 3.52
C LEU A 80 12.13 -1.55 4.37
N LEU A 81 12.20 -1.42 5.69
CA LEU A 81 11.49 -2.25 6.65
C LEU A 81 10.45 -1.39 7.36
N ALA A 82 9.19 -1.80 7.30
CA ALA A 82 8.10 -1.09 7.95
C ALA A 82 7.41 -2.00 8.97
N TYR A 83 7.43 -1.60 10.23
CA TYR A 83 6.58 -2.14 11.27
C TYR A 83 5.12 -1.78 10.94
N LEU A 84 4.27 -2.79 10.80
CA LEU A 84 2.86 -2.60 10.56
C LEU A 84 2.18 -2.28 11.89
N GLU A 85 1.86 -1.01 12.07
CA GLU A 85 1.09 -0.49 13.21
C GLU A 85 -0.34 -0.13 12.77
N SER A 86 -1.22 0.08 13.75
CA SER A 86 -2.64 0.42 13.52
C SER A 86 -3.04 1.78 14.13
N GLU A 87 -2.09 2.52 14.70
CA GLU A 87 -2.36 3.78 15.40
C GLU A 87 -2.36 4.98 14.45
N LEU A 88 -1.54 4.95 13.40
CA LEU A 88 -1.46 6.01 12.41
C LEU A 88 -2.54 5.85 11.34
N SER A 89 -3.11 6.99 10.95
CA SER A 89 -3.93 7.06 9.75
C SER A 89 -3.11 6.73 8.49
N THR A 90 -3.79 6.33 7.42
CA THR A 90 -3.16 6.03 6.12
C THR A 90 -2.29 7.19 5.62
N ALA A 91 -2.78 8.43 5.72
CA ALA A 91 -2.07 9.62 5.26
C ALA A 91 -0.79 9.89 6.08
N GLU A 92 -0.84 9.70 7.40
CA GLU A 92 0.33 9.84 8.27
C GLU A 92 1.36 8.75 7.97
N ARG A 93 0.92 7.51 7.81
CA ARG A 93 1.79 6.38 7.46
C ARG A 93 2.47 6.61 6.11
N GLU A 94 1.73 7.03 5.10
CA GLU A 94 2.27 7.35 3.79
C GLU A 94 3.30 8.48 3.87
N ARG A 95 3.02 9.55 4.63
CA ARG A 95 3.97 10.63 4.89
C ARG A 95 5.28 10.09 5.48
N PHE A 96 5.22 9.19 6.47
CA PHE A 96 6.41 8.60 7.06
C PHE A 96 7.14 7.65 6.10
N PHE A 97 6.43 6.88 5.27
CA PHE A 97 7.05 6.04 4.24
C PHE A 97 7.78 6.89 3.18
N ARG A 98 7.20 8.03 2.76
CA ARG A 98 7.88 8.98 1.87
C ARG A 98 9.17 9.53 2.48
N ILE A 99 9.15 9.86 3.77
CA ILE A 99 10.35 10.27 4.51
C ILE A 99 11.36 9.10 4.59
N ALA A 100 10.90 7.87 4.79
CA ALA A 100 11.75 6.70 4.89
C ALA A 100 12.50 6.42 3.59
N VAL A 101 11.80 6.53 2.47
CA VAL A 101 12.35 6.36 1.14
C VAL A 101 13.28 7.53 0.76
N SER A 102 12.94 8.78 1.14
CA SER A 102 13.77 9.95 0.80
C SER A 102 15.15 9.92 1.48
N GLN A 103 15.25 9.27 2.64
CA GLN A 103 16.50 9.08 3.40
C GLN A 103 17.42 8.01 2.81
N LEU A 104 16.95 7.20 1.85
CA LEU A 104 17.79 6.18 1.21
C LEU A 104 18.90 6.83 0.36
N PRO A 105 20.05 6.14 0.19
CA PRO A 105 21.03 6.50 -0.82
C PRO A 105 20.38 6.66 -2.19
N GLN A 106 20.83 7.65 -2.97
CA GLN A 106 20.17 8.05 -4.22
C GLN A 106 19.93 6.87 -5.17
N ALA A 107 20.94 6.02 -5.41
CA ALA A 107 20.78 4.85 -6.27
C ALA A 107 19.69 3.88 -5.78
N THR A 108 19.62 3.63 -4.48
CA THR A 108 18.59 2.75 -3.89
C THR A 108 17.21 3.39 -3.93
N ARG A 109 17.12 4.70 -3.68
CA ARG A 109 15.87 5.45 -3.80
C ARG A 109 15.35 5.36 -5.24
N ASP A 110 16.19 5.65 -6.24
CA ASP A 110 15.81 5.62 -7.65
C ASP A 110 15.34 4.20 -8.06
N MET A 111 16.06 3.15 -7.62
CA MET A 111 15.63 1.76 -7.79
C MET A 111 14.27 1.47 -7.12
N TYR A 112 14.06 1.89 -5.87
CA TYR A 112 12.79 1.72 -5.16
C TYR A 112 11.64 2.39 -5.91
N MET A 113 11.83 3.63 -6.36
CA MET A 113 10.81 4.38 -7.09
C MET A 113 10.49 3.77 -8.45
N SER A 114 11.48 3.19 -9.15
CA SER A 114 11.25 2.47 -10.40
C SER A 114 10.46 1.15 -10.25
N LEU A 115 10.36 0.60 -9.04
CA LEU A 115 9.52 -0.57 -8.76
C LEU A 115 8.07 -0.17 -8.52
N ALA A 116 7.84 1.04 -8.03
CA ALA A 116 6.50 1.55 -7.84
C ALA A 116 5.95 1.96 -9.20
N THR A 117 4.96 1.20 -9.69
CA THR A 117 4.18 1.51 -10.91
C THR A 117 3.72 2.97 -10.95
N VAL A 118 3.51 3.53 -9.76
CA VAL A 118 3.01 4.85 -9.44
C VAL A 118 4.03 5.98 -9.76
N TYR A 119 5.34 5.86 -9.52
CA TYR A 119 6.22 7.05 -9.47
C TYR A 119 6.76 7.56 -10.83
N GLY A 120 6.04 7.33 -11.92
CA GLY A 120 6.34 7.85 -13.26
C GLY A 120 5.27 8.82 -13.76
N ILE A 121 5.17 10.02 -13.18
CA ILE A 121 4.50 11.21 -13.77
C ILE A 121 2.95 11.12 -13.93
N GLU A 122 2.34 9.94 -13.96
CA GLU A 122 0.86 9.77 -13.98
C GLU A 122 0.26 9.69 -12.56
N SER A 123 1.02 9.28 -11.54
CA SER A 123 0.53 9.14 -10.16
C SER A 123 0.07 10.42 -9.49
N ASP A 124 0.66 11.58 -9.76
CA ASP A 124 0.19 12.80 -9.09
C ASP A 124 -1.24 13.12 -9.57
N ALA A 125 -1.53 12.86 -10.85
CA ALA A 125 -2.86 13.03 -11.41
C ALA A 125 -3.82 11.92 -10.92
N THR A 126 -3.40 10.65 -10.92
CA THR A 126 -4.24 9.54 -10.46
C THR A 126 -4.54 9.62 -8.98
N LEU A 127 -3.55 9.95 -8.13
CA LEU A 127 -3.76 10.17 -6.69
C LEU A 127 -4.68 11.36 -6.45
N GLN A 128 -4.52 12.45 -7.21
CA GLN A 128 -5.44 13.59 -7.14
C GLN A 128 -6.85 13.19 -7.57
N GLN A 129 -7.00 12.35 -8.60
CA GLN A 129 -8.30 11.84 -9.04
C GLN A 129 -8.95 10.97 -7.98
N ILE A 130 -8.21 10.02 -7.38
CA ILE A 130 -8.66 9.20 -6.24
C ILE A 130 -9.12 10.09 -5.10
N GLN A 131 -8.31 11.08 -4.70
CA GLN A 131 -8.65 11.99 -3.61
C GLN A 131 -9.91 12.81 -3.92
N ASN A 132 -10.05 13.30 -5.16
CA ASN A 132 -11.23 14.05 -5.58
C ASN A 132 -12.50 13.20 -5.53
N MET A 133 -12.44 11.96 -6.02
CA MET A 133 -13.56 11.02 -5.97
C MET A 133 -13.93 10.68 -4.51
N GLN A 134 -12.95 10.35 -3.67
CA GLN A 134 -13.18 10.08 -2.26
C GLN A 134 -13.76 11.29 -1.52
N ASN A 135 -13.31 12.50 -1.84
CA ASN A 135 -13.87 13.74 -1.28
C ASN A 135 -15.33 13.93 -1.69
N ALA A 136 -15.67 13.75 -2.97
CA ALA A 136 -17.06 13.82 -3.43
C ALA A 136 -17.93 12.75 -2.76
N LEU A 137 -17.43 11.53 -2.65
CA LEU A 137 -18.15 10.42 -2.03
C LEU A 137 -18.34 10.61 -0.51
N ASN A 138 -17.41 11.27 0.16
CA ASN A 138 -17.51 11.63 1.59
C ASN A 138 -18.27 12.94 1.87
N ASP A 139 -18.50 13.78 0.87
CA ASP A 139 -19.34 14.96 1.02
C ASP A 139 -20.82 14.54 1.00
N TRP A 140 -21.46 14.60 2.16
CA TRP A 140 -22.88 14.30 2.35
C TRP A 140 -23.78 15.55 2.27
N SER A 141 -23.23 16.68 1.82
CA SER A 141 -24.02 17.88 1.55
C SER A 141 -24.92 17.70 0.32
N PRO A 142 -26.04 18.43 0.23
CA PRO A 142 -26.92 18.38 -0.95
C PRO A 142 -26.25 18.85 -2.26
N SER A 143 -25.13 19.56 -2.17
CA SER A 143 -24.35 20.06 -3.32
C SER A 143 -23.29 19.09 -3.81
N SER A 144 -23.10 17.96 -3.12
CA SER A 144 -22.10 16.97 -3.49
C SER A 144 -22.46 16.26 -4.78
N ASN A 145 -21.44 15.95 -5.59
CA ASN A 145 -21.56 15.09 -6.76
C ASN A 145 -21.25 13.61 -6.45
N GLY A 146 -21.17 13.21 -5.17
CA GLY A 146 -20.95 11.82 -4.81
C GLY A 146 -22.10 10.93 -5.28
N SER A 147 -21.82 9.98 -6.17
CA SER A 147 -22.82 9.08 -6.74
C SER A 147 -22.28 7.66 -6.88
N PRO A 148 -23.14 6.66 -7.16
CA PRO A 148 -22.66 5.31 -7.48
C PRO A 148 -21.69 5.29 -8.66
N GLU A 149 -21.90 6.13 -9.68
CA GLU A 149 -21.00 6.22 -10.85
C GLU A 149 -19.59 6.67 -10.44
N VAL A 150 -19.48 7.65 -9.53
CA VAL A 150 -18.18 8.08 -8.98
C VAL A 150 -17.53 6.97 -8.18
N ALA A 151 -18.31 6.17 -7.45
CA ALA A 151 -17.77 5.02 -6.71
C ALA A 151 -17.29 3.89 -7.65
N GLU A 152 -18.00 3.65 -8.75
CA GLU A 152 -17.59 2.68 -9.78
C GLU A 152 -16.33 3.13 -10.53
N GLU A 153 -16.20 4.44 -10.81
CA GLU A 153 -14.97 5.00 -11.37
C GLU A 153 -13.79 4.80 -10.41
N LEU A 154 -14.01 5.04 -9.12
CA LEU A 154 -12.99 4.81 -8.10
C LEU A 154 -12.56 3.33 -8.03
N LEU A 155 -13.51 2.40 -8.11
CA LEU A 155 -13.22 0.96 -8.18
C LEU A 155 -12.33 0.63 -9.39
N GLU A 156 -12.64 1.21 -10.55
CA GLU A 156 -11.91 0.94 -11.78
C GLU A 156 -10.49 1.51 -11.74
N VAL A 157 -10.31 2.73 -11.21
CA VAL A 157 -8.98 3.31 -11.01
C VAL A 157 -8.13 2.42 -10.09
N TYR A 158 -8.69 1.92 -8.99
CA TYR A 158 -7.94 1.01 -8.11
C TYR A 158 -7.51 -0.29 -8.82
N ARG A 159 -8.34 -0.85 -9.70
CA ARG A 159 -7.98 -2.04 -10.50
C ARG A 159 -6.89 -1.72 -11.52
N GLN A 160 -7.00 -0.61 -12.23
CA GLN A 160 -6.03 -0.21 -13.26
C GLN A 160 -4.64 0.09 -12.66
N GLU A 161 -4.62 0.64 -11.46
CA GLU A 161 -3.40 0.95 -10.71
C GLU A 161 -2.79 -0.24 -9.97
N GLY A 162 -3.41 -1.44 -10.03
CA GLY A 162 -2.92 -2.62 -9.32
C GLY A 162 -3.03 -2.51 -7.79
N LEU A 163 -4.06 -1.79 -7.31
CA LEU A 163 -4.36 -1.59 -5.90
C LEU A 163 -5.39 -2.61 -5.37
N GLU A 164 -5.42 -3.82 -5.93
CA GLU A 164 -6.43 -4.83 -5.58
C GLU A 164 -6.42 -5.21 -4.09
N GLY A 165 -5.26 -5.11 -3.44
CA GLY A 165 -5.11 -5.33 -2.00
C GLY A 165 -5.74 -4.27 -1.10
N PHE A 166 -6.23 -3.16 -1.69
CA PHE A 166 -6.85 -2.02 -0.99
C PHE A 166 -8.28 -1.75 -1.46
N MET A 167 -8.92 -2.74 -2.09
CA MET A 167 -10.27 -2.63 -2.63
C MET A 167 -11.37 -2.52 -1.55
N ASP A 168 -11.05 -2.74 -0.28
CA ASP A 168 -11.97 -2.53 0.85
C ASP A 168 -12.48 -1.09 0.91
N VAL A 169 -11.63 -0.12 0.59
CA VAL A 169 -11.98 1.30 0.57
C VAL A 169 -13.00 1.64 -0.51
N PRO A 170 -12.76 1.40 -1.81
CA PRO A 170 -13.72 1.72 -2.86
C PRO A 170 -14.99 0.86 -2.77
N TYR A 171 -14.94 -0.38 -2.27
CA TYR A 171 -16.14 -1.15 -1.98
C TYR A 171 -17.00 -0.49 -0.90
N GLY A 172 -16.40 0.01 0.18
CA GLY A 172 -17.12 0.75 1.21
C GLY A 172 -17.82 1.99 0.65
N PHE A 173 -17.15 2.75 -0.22
CA PHE A 173 -17.77 3.89 -0.90
C PHE A 173 -18.93 3.49 -1.81
N ALA A 174 -18.78 2.43 -2.60
CA ALA A 174 -19.85 1.92 -3.45
C ALA A 174 -21.06 1.48 -2.61
N ALA A 175 -20.83 0.74 -1.52
CA ALA A 175 -21.88 0.31 -0.60
C ALA A 175 -22.69 1.50 -0.06
N LEU A 176 -22.01 2.55 0.39
CA LEU A 176 -22.65 3.77 0.88
C LEU A 176 -23.38 4.54 -0.23
N ALA A 177 -22.79 4.66 -1.42
CA ALA A 177 -23.35 5.40 -2.53
C ALA A 177 -24.63 4.75 -3.09
N TYR A 178 -24.63 3.42 -3.28
CA TYR A 178 -25.83 2.69 -3.70
C TYR A 178 -26.93 2.73 -2.63
N ASN A 179 -26.57 2.63 -1.34
CA ASN A 179 -27.56 2.77 -0.28
C ASN A 179 -28.17 4.19 -0.24
N ALA A 180 -27.37 5.22 -0.55
CA ALA A 180 -27.82 6.61 -0.56
C ALA A 180 -28.89 6.92 -1.60
N ILE A 181 -28.94 6.17 -2.70
CA ILE A 181 -30.00 6.27 -3.71
C ILE A 181 -31.13 5.24 -3.52
N GLY A 182 -30.97 4.33 -2.55
CA GLY A 182 -31.94 3.29 -2.22
C GLY A 182 -31.79 1.99 -3.02
N ASP A 183 -30.66 1.77 -3.71
CA ASP A 183 -30.33 0.49 -4.33
C ASP A 183 -29.73 -0.45 -3.28
N VAL A 184 -30.61 -1.08 -2.50
CA VAL A 184 -30.24 -1.90 -1.35
C VAL A 184 -29.52 -3.19 -1.73
N ASP A 185 -29.78 -3.73 -2.92
CA ASP A 185 -29.18 -5.00 -3.34
C ASP A 185 -27.69 -4.81 -3.65
N LYS A 186 -27.35 -3.80 -4.47
CA LYS A 186 -25.95 -3.46 -4.73
C LYS A 186 -25.23 -2.97 -3.48
N ALA A 187 -25.92 -2.22 -2.62
CA ALA A 187 -25.36 -1.77 -1.35
C ALA A 187 -24.88 -2.96 -0.51
N LYS A 188 -25.69 -4.02 -0.39
CA LYS A 188 -25.34 -5.25 0.34
C LYS A 188 -24.16 -5.99 -0.29
N ASP A 189 -24.13 -6.12 -1.61
CA ASP A 189 -23.06 -6.85 -2.30
C ASP A 189 -21.70 -6.17 -2.09
N TYR A 190 -21.65 -4.84 -2.20
CA TYR A 190 -20.43 -4.10 -1.93
C TYR A 190 -20.05 -4.08 -0.45
N ALA A 191 -21.02 -4.05 0.46
CA ALA A 191 -20.76 -4.14 1.90
C ALA A 191 -20.09 -5.48 2.25
N ARG A 192 -20.60 -6.59 1.71
CA ARG A 192 -19.99 -7.92 1.87
C ARG A 192 -18.58 -7.97 1.29
N SER A 193 -18.36 -7.38 0.11
CA SER A 193 -17.03 -7.32 -0.50
C SER A 193 -16.02 -6.53 0.35
N ALA A 194 -16.45 -5.40 0.93
CA ALA A 194 -15.63 -4.63 1.87
C ALA A 194 -15.34 -5.44 3.14
N GLU A 195 -16.35 -6.09 3.71
CA GLU A 195 -16.23 -6.94 4.90
C GLU A 195 -15.22 -8.09 4.68
N GLU A 196 -15.35 -8.83 3.58
CA GLU A 196 -14.50 -9.96 3.24
C GLU A 196 -13.02 -9.55 3.12
N LEU A 197 -12.74 -8.44 2.44
CA LEU A 197 -11.37 -7.94 2.30
C LEU A 197 -10.79 -7.44 3.62
N ILE A 198 -11.59 -6.78 4.45
CA ILE A 198 -11.14 -6.34 5.78
C ILE A 198 -10.85 -7.56 6.66
N LEU A 199 -11.69 -8.59 6.64
CA LEU A 199 -11.45 -9.84 7.37
C LEU A 199 -10.17 -10.53 6.91
N LEU A 200 -9.92 -10.58 5.60
CA LEU A 200 -8.72 -11.17 5.03
C LEU A 200 -7.45 -10.38 5.40
N LYS A 201 -7.54 -9.06 5.42
CA LYS A 201 -6.40 -8.14 5.61
C LYS A 201 -6.05 -7.89 7.07
N ASP A 202 -7.06 -7.59 7.89
CA ASP A 202 -6.89 -7.05 9.23
C ASP A 202 -7.50 -7.92 10.34
N GLY A 203 -8.38 -8.87 10.02
CA GLY A 203 -9.06 -9.74 10.99
C GLY A 203 -10.30 -9.11 11.66
N GLU A 204 -10.95 -9.88 12.55
CA GLU A 204 -12.27 -9.53 13.12
C GLU A 204 -12.28 -8.36 14.13
N TRP A 205 -11.11 -7.97 14.64
CA TRP A 205 -10.97 -7.01 15.75
C TRP A 205 -11.01 -5.54 15.33
N VAL A 206 -11.21 -5.25 14.04
CA VAL A 206 -11.22 -3.86 13.55
C VAL A 206 -12.57 -3.16 13.81
N PRO A 207 -12.58 -1.97 14.44
CA PRO A 207 -13.82 -1.24 14.75
C PRO A 207 -14.70 -0.94 13.53
N ASN A 208 -14.08 -0.72 12.37
CA ASN A 208 -14.77 -0.37 11.13
C ASN A 208 -15.42 -1.58 10.44
N LEU A 209 -15.33 -2.79 10.98
CA LEU A 209 -16.00 -3.96 10.40
C LEU A 209 -17.52 -3.93 10.65
N GLN A 210 -17.94 -3.39 11.79
CA GLN A 210 -19.34 -3.44 12.22
C GLN A 210 -20.26 -2.64 11.30
N ILE A 211 -19.78 -1.53 10.73
CA ILE A 211 -20.57 -0.70 9.81
C ILE A 211 -20.98 -1.48 8.55
N TRP A 212 -20.10 -2.35 8.03
CA TRP A 212 -20.39 -3.15 6.84
C TRP A 212 -21.33 -4.31 7.16
N LYS A 213 -21.17 -4.94 8.33
CA LYS A 213 -22.11 -5.94 8.84
C LYS A 213 -23.51 -5.36 9.02
N ASP A 214 -23.61 -4.16 9.59
CA ASP A 214 -24.88 -3.48 9.81
C ASP A 214 -25.53 -3.09 8.48
N LEU A 215 -24.77 -2.49 7.55
CA LEU A 215 -25.28 -2.13 6.23
C LEU A 215 -25.69 -3.35 5.40
N SER A 216 -24.95 -4.46 5.48
CA SER A 216 -25.30 -5.72 4.80
C SER A 216 -26.58 -6.36 5.36
N ARG A 217 -26.77 -6.28 6.68
CA ARG A 217 -27.94 -6.85 7.38
C ARG A 217 -29.20 -6.01 7.21
N ASP A 218 -29.09 -4.70 7.40
CA ASP A 218 -30.21 -3.75 7.39
C ASP A 218 -29.81 -2.44 6.67
N PRO A 219 -29.80 -2.42 5.32
CA PRO A 219 -29.41 -1.23 4.57
C PRO A 219 -30.39 -0.07 4.76
N GLU A 220 -31.69 -0.35 4.90
CA GLU A 220 -32.72 0.69 5.08
C GLU A 220 -32.63 1.38 6.44
N GLY A 221 -32.23 0.63 7.49
CA GLY A 221 -31.92 1.17 8.81
C GLY A 221 -30.56 1.87 8.91
N HIS A 222 -29.68 1.72 7.91
CA HIS A 222 -28.36 2.33 7.92
C HIS A 222 -28.43 3.84 7.65
N TRP A 223 -27.57 4.63 8.31
CA TRP A 223 -27.62 6.11 8.28
C TRP A 223 -27.50 6.72 6.87
N SER A 224 -26.90 5.97 5.93
CA SER A 224 -26.69 6.39 4.55
C SER A 224 -27.94 6.24 3.68
N PHE A 225 -28.96 5.47 4.10
CA PHE A 225 -30.11 5.16 3.27
C PHE A 225 -30.87 6.42 2.81
N GLY A 226 -31.11 6.52 1.50
CA GLY A 226 -31.91 7.59 0.91
C GLY A 226 -31.34 9.01 1.08
N ARG A 227 -30.07 9.15 1.48
CA ARG A 227 -29.42 10.46 1.71
C ARG A 227 -29.19 11.28 0.44
N ARG A 228 -29.20 10.64 -0.73
CA ARG A 228 -28.97 11.27 -2.04
C ARG A 228 -30.08 10.93 -3.04
N ARG A 229 -31.31 10.74 -2.53
CA ARG A 229 -32.50 10.47 -3.34
C ARG A 229 -33.08 11.74 -3.95
#